data_AF-A0A811QEA2-F1
#
_entry.id   AF-A0A811QEA2-F1
#
_cell.length_a   1.000
_cell.length_b   1.000
_cell.length_c   1.000
_cell.angle_alpha   90.00
_cell.angle_beta   90.00
_cell.angle_gamma   90.00
#
_symmetry.space_group_name_H-M   'P 1'
#
loop_
_entity.id
_entity.type
_entity.pdbx_description
1 polymer ?
#
loop_
_entity_poly.entity_id
_entity_poly.type
_entity_poly.pdbx_seq_one_letter_code
_entity_poly.pdbx_strand_id
1 'polypeptide(L)'
;MAVPIIGKFCAEYRLPNEFANAFTRHPGIFYVSLKGGIKTAVLREAYDQNGVLVDRDPMLELKERFVAIMEEGHKQYLEDLNRKREALQKFREDAGCKDAKAEIEDQLEEEWHSEDSEGDDDTDDAYVQ
;
A
#
# COMPACT_ATOMS: atom_id res chain seq x y z
N MET A 1 14.91 11.99 -13.61
CA MET A 1 15.96 13.03 -13.66
C MET A 1 16.74 12.99 -12.36
N ALA A 2 18.08 12.92 -12.39
CA ALA A 2 18.88 12.89 -11.17
C ALA A 2 18.79 14.25 -10.45
N VAL A 3 18.51 14.23 -9.15
CA VAL A 3 18.47 15.44 -8.34
C VAL A 3 19.89 16.04 -8.33
N PRO A 4 20.14 17.24 -8.92
CA PRO A 4 21.49 17.79 -9.15
C PRO A 4 22.29 18.01 -7.84
N ILE A 5 21.58 18.01 -6.72
CA ILE A 5 22.10 18.15 -5.37
C ILE A 5 22.90 16.90 -4.94
N ILE A 6 22.52 15.72 -5.43
CA ILE A 6 23.13 14.45 -5.02
C ILE A 6 24.55 14.29 -5.57
N GLY A 7 24.81 14.75 -6.79
CA GLY A 7 26.14 14.64 -7.40
C GLY A 7 27.18 15.48 -6.64
N LYS A 8 26.81 16.70 -6.24
CA LYS A 8 27.65 17.56 -5.41
C LYS A 8 27.88 16.96 -4.01
N PHE A 9 26.83 16.40 -3.41
CA PHE A 9 26.91 15.71 -2.12
C PHE A 9 27.88 14.52 -2.16
N CYS A 10 27.76 13.64 -3.16
CA CYS A 10 28.65 12.49 -3.28
C CYS A 10 30.12 12.90 -3.46
N ALA A 11 30.38 13.94 -4.27
CA ALA A 11 31.72 14.47 -4.47
C ALA A 11 32.30 15.08 -3.18
N GLU A 12 31.51 15.86 -2.44
CA GLU A 12 31.90 16.54 -1.20
C GLU A 12 32.26 15.55 -0.08
N TYR A 13 31.48 14.47 0.05
CA TYR A 13 31.68 13.45 1.08
C TYR A 13 32.48 12.22 0.59
N ARG A 14 33.04 12.26 -0.62
CA ARG A 14 33.79 11.15 -1.25
C ARG A 14 33.03 9.83 -1.25
N LEU A 15 31.71 9.90 -1.47
CA LEU A 15 30.86 8.72 -1.54
C LEU A 15 31.02 8.01 -2.90
N PRO A 16 30.90 6.67 -2.91
CA PRO A 16 30.96 5.88 -4.13
C PRO A 16 29.84 6.23 -5.12
N ASN A 17 30.08 6.05 -6.42
CA ASN A 17 29.05 6.27 -7.46
C ASN A 17 27.84 5.34 -7.29
N GLU A 18 28.05 4.19 -6.67
CA GLU A 18 27.05 3.23 -6.24
C GLU A 18 26.00 3.90 -5.34
N PHE A 19 26.40 4.84 -4.48
CA PHE A 19 25.47 5.61 -3.66
C PHE A 19 24.56 6.50 -4.53
N ALA A 20 25.13 7.23 -5.49
CA ALA A 20 24.34 8.07 -6.40
C ALA A 20 23.37 7.23 -7.27
N ASN A 21 23.81 6.04 -7.68
CA ASN A 21 22.97 5.08 -8.40
C ASN A 21 21.84 4.54 -7.52
N ALA A 22 22.10 4.21 -6.26
CA ALA A 22 21.07 3.77 -5.32
C ALA A 22 20.06 4.89 -5.05
N PHE A 23 20.54 6.12 -4.83
CA PHE A 23 19.70 7.29 -4.60
C PHE A 23 18.78 7.60 -5.79
N THR A 24 19.28 7.45 -7.02
CA THR A 24 18.49 7.73 -8.23
C THR A 24 17.48 6.63 -8.54
N ARG A 25 17.80 5.36 -8.26
CA ARG A 25 16.88 4.22 -8.45
C ARG A 25 15.84 4.10 -7.35
N HIS A 26 16.22 4.41 -6.11
CA HIS A 26 15.41 4.20 -4.92
C HIS A 26 15.44 5.43 -4.01
N PRO A 27 14.86 6.58 -4.39
CA PRO A 27 14.88 7.77 -3.54
C PRO A 27 14.12 7.57 -2.21
N GLY A 28 13.14 6.66 -2.16
CA GLY A 28 12.29 6.43 -0.98
C GLY A 28 13.01 5.80 0.22
N ILE A 29 14.10 5.06 0.01
CA ILE A 29 14.88 4.47 1.11
C ILE A 29 15.81 5.48 1.79
N PHE A 30 15.90 6.70 1.27
CA PHE A 30 16.71 7.76 1.85
C PHE A 30 15.83 8.83 2.48
N TYR A 31 16.27 9.33 3.64
CA TYR A 31 15.86 10.62 4.16
C TYR A 31 16.91 11.65 3.72
N VAL A 32 16.48 12.73 3.05
CA VAL A 32 17.36 13.83 2.66
C VAL A 32 16.85 15.14 3.24
N SER A 33 17.75 15.89 3.86
CA SER A 33 17.47 17.22 4.39
C SER A 33 18.55 18.21 3.97
N LEU A 34 18.13 19.45 3.75
CA LEU A 34 18.98 20.61 3.47
C LEU A 34 18.88 21.66 4.58
N LYS A 35 18.34 21.27 5.73
CA LYS A 35 18.00 22.19 6.81
C LYS A 35 19.28 22.80 7.41
N GLY A 36 19.25 24.10 7.65
CA GLY A 36 20.39 24.84 8.21
C GLY A 36 21.62 24.88 7.30
N GLY A 37 21.46 24.66 5.98
CA GLY A 37 22.57 24.62 5.03
C GLY A 37 23.40 23.34 5.07
N ILE A 38 23.00 22.35 5.88
CA ILE A 38 23.66 21.05 5.98
C ILE A 38 22.92 20.07 5.08
N LYS A 39 23.67 19.39 4.22
CA LYS A 39 23.16 18.29 3.39
C LYS A 39 23.27 17.00 4.19
N THR A 40 22.14 16.44 4.59
CA THR A 40 22.07 15.17 5.31
C THR A 40 21.39 14.14 4.42
N ALA A 41 22.00 12.96 4.25
CA ALA A 41 21.37 11.79 3.66
C ALA A 41 21.49 10.62 4.65
N VAL A 42 20.36 10.05 5.05
CA VAL A 42 20.29 8.91 5.97
C VAL A 42 19.54 7.78 5.28
N LEU A 43 20.04 6.55 5.39
CA LEU A 43 19.30 5.37 4.97
C LEU A 43 18.14 5.17 5.96
N ARG A 44 16.88 5.24 5.51
CA ARG A 44 15.71 5.01 6.38
C ARG A 44 15.69 3.58 6.91
N GLU A 45 16.16 2.66 6.09
CA GLU A 45 16.03 1.23 6.28
C GLU A 45 17.29 0.56 5.74
N ALA A 46 17.95 -0.25 6.56
CA ALA A 46 19.18 -0.94 6.18
C ALA A 46 18.82 -2.22 5.41
N TYR A 47 19.22 -2.30 4.14
CA TYR A 47 19.09 -3.50 3.32
C TYR A 47 20.47 -4.13 3.09
N ASP A 48 20.54 -5.46 3.11
CA ASP A 48 21.75 -6.22 2.82
C ASP A 48 22.01 -6.32 1.31
N GLN A 49 23.11 -6.98 0.94
CA GLN A 49 23.49 -7.19 -0.47
C GLN A 49 22.50 -8.05 -1.28
N ASN A 50 21.60 -8.75 -0.62
CA ASN A 50 20.54 -9.56 -1.23
C ASN A 50 19.21 -8.79 -1.32
N GLY A 51 19.17 -7.52 -0.85
CA GLY A 51 17.96 -6.72 -0.79
C GLY A 51 17.02 -7.09 0.35
N VAL A 52 17.54 -7.76 1.39
CA VAL A 52 16.78 -8.13 2.59
C VAL A 52 17.01 -7.08 3.67
N LEU A 53 15.94 -6.67 4.35
CA LEU A 53 16.02 -5.69 5.43
C LEU A 53 16.80 -6.29 6.61
N VAL A 54 17.91 -5.63 6.98
CA VAL A 54 18.85 -6.04 8.02
C VAL A 54 18.24 -5.88 9.41
N ASP A 55 17.50 -4.79 9.63
CA ASP A 55 16.80 -4.50 10.88
C ASP A 55 15.33 -4.17 10.57
N ARG A 56 14.45 -5.08 10.96
CA ARG A 56 12.99 -4.97 10.71
C ARG A 56 12.38 -4.09 11.79
N ASP A 57 11.87 -2.94 11.38
CA ASP A 57 11.13 -2.05 12.27
C ASP A 57 9.83 -2.74 12.75
N PRO A 58 9.47 -2.66 14.05
CA PRO A 58 8.24 -3.26 14.57
C PRO A 58 6.96 -2.77 13.88
N MET A 59 6.92 -1.55 13.34
CA MET A 59 5.78 -1.06 12.57
C MET A 59 5.63 -1.80 11.24
N LEU A 60 6.73 -2.19 10.61
CA LEU A 60 6.70 -2.96 9.37
C LEU A 60 6.09 -4.34 9.63
N GLU A 61 6.50 -5.01 10.71
CA GLU A 61 5.93 -6.30 11.12
C GLU A 61 4.42 -6.20 11.43
N LEU A 62 4.03 -5.12 12.11
CA LEU A 62 2.61 -4.86 12.39
C LEU A 62 1.81 -4.66 11.11
N LYS A 63 2.36 -3.92 10.14
CA LYS A 63 1.73 -3.71 8.84
C LYS A 63 1.58 -5.01 8.06
N GLU A 64 2.61 -5.84 8.02
CA GLU A 64 2.56 -7.17 7.39
C GLU A 64 1.46 -8.04 8.03
N ARG A 65 1.39 -8.06 9.37
CA ARG A 65 0.34 -8.79 10.10
C ARG A 65 -1.06 -8.26 9.80
N PHE A 66 -1.22 -6.95 9.69
CA PHE A 66 -2.50 -6.32 9.38
C PHE A 66 -2.98 -6.73 7.97
N VAL A 67 -2.09 -6.67 6.98
CA VAL A 67 -2.40 -7.13 5.61
C VAL A 67 -2.82 -8.59 5.60
N ALA A 68 -2.10 -9.47 6.31
CA ALA A 68 -2.45 -10.89 6.37
C ALA A 68 -3.86 -11.14 6.94
N ILE A 69 -4.24 -10.39 7.99
CA ILE A 69 -5.59 -10.48 8.58
C ILE A 69 -6.65 -9.95 7.59
N MET A 70 -6.37 -8.85 6.90
CA MET A 70 -7.29 -8.30 5.90
C MET A 70 -7.51 -9.26 4.73
N GLU A 71 -6.45 -9.91 4.25
CA GLU A 71 -6.53 -10.92 3.20
C GLU A 71 -7.34 -12.15 3.65
N GLU A 72 -7.14 -12.60 4.89
CA GLU A 72 -7.92 -13.71 5.45
C GLU A 72 -9.40 -13.34 5.56
N GLY A 73 -9.72 -12.16 6.09
CA GLY A 73 -11.09 -11.65 6.18
C GLY A 73 -11.74 -11.52 4.79
N HIS A 74 -11.01 -10.97 3.82
CA HIS A 74 -11.48 -10.85 2.44
C HIS A 74 -11.78 -12.23 1.83
N LYS A 75 -10.90 -13.20 2.04
CA LYS A 75 -11.12 -14.58 1.55
C LYS A 75 -12.38 -15.20 2.17
N GLN A 76 -12.58 -15.05 3.48
CA GLN A 76 -13.77 -15.56 4.16
C GLN A 76 -15.05 -14.90 3.62
N TYR A 77 -15.03 -13.59 3.41
CA TYR A 77 -16.13 -12.85 2.80
C TYR A 77 -16.48 -13.40 1.40
N LEU A 78 -15.49 -13.63 0.54
CA LEU A 78 -15.72 -14.22 -0.78
C LEU A 78 -16.30 -15.64 -0.70
N GLU A 79 -15.81 -16.46 0.23
CA GLU A 79 -16.35 -17.81 0.43
C GLU A 79 -17.82 -17.79 0.88
N ASP A 80 -18.17 -16.90 1.81
CA ASP A 80 -19.54 -16.78 2.29
C ASP A 80 -20.47 -16.22 1.22
N LEU A 81 -20.02 -15.26 0.40
CA LEU A 81 -20.76 -14.81 -0.78
C LEU A 81 -21.02 -15.95 -1.76
N ASN A 82 -20.01 -16.78 -2.03
CA ASN A 82 -20.17 -17.94 -2.92
C ASN A 82 -21.19 -18.94 -2.36
N ARG A 83 -21.12 -19.26 -1.06
CA ARG A 83 -22.10 -20.14 -0.40
C ARG A 83 -23.52 -19.58 -0.47
N LYS A 84 -23.70 -18.28 -0.21
CA LYS A 84 -25.01 -17.61 -0.33
C LYS A 84 -25.55 -17.73 -1.76
N ARG A 85 -24.72 -17.47 -2.77
CA ARG A 85 -25.09 -17.61 -4.19
C ARG A 85 -25.50 -19.05 -4.54
N GLU A 86 -24.74 -20.05 -4.10
CA GLU A 86 -25.04 -21.47 -4.33
C GLU A 86 -26.34 -21.90 -3.65
N ALA A 87 -26.58 -21.49 -2.40
CA ALA A 87 -27.80 -21.81 -1.67
C ALA A 87 -29.04 -21.21 -2.35
N LEU A 88 -28.94 -19.97 -2.83
CA LEU A 88 -30.02 -19.31 -3.58
C LEU A 88 -30.23 -19.96 -4.94
N GLN A 89 -29.17 -20.40 -5.62
CA GLN A 89 -29.30 -21.13 -6.88
C GLN A 89 -30.04 -22.46 -6.69
N LYS A 90 -29.71 -23.22 -5.63
CA LYS A 90 -30.46 -24.44 -5.28
C LYS A 90 -31.92 -24.14 -4.97
N PHE A 91 -32.19 -23.10 -4.18
CA PHE A 91 -33.56 -22.68 -3.87
C PHE A 91 -34.35 -22.30 -5.14
N ARG A 92 -33.69 -21.66 -6.13
CA ARG A 92 -34.29 -21.35 -7.43
C ARG A 92 -34.63 -22.61 -8.24
N GLU A 93 -33.71 -23.56 -8.29
CA GLU A 93 -33.89 -24.83 -9.00
C GLU A 93 -35.06 -25.63 -8.40
N ASP A 94 -35.19 -25.62 -7.07
CA ASP A 94 -36.28 -26.28 -6.35
C ASP A 94 -37.63 -25.55 -6.48
N ALA A 95 -37.62 -24.21 -6.57
CA ALA A 95 -38.83 -23.38 -6.65
C ALA A 95 -39.36 -23.11 -8.08
N GLY A 96 -38.58 -23.43 -9.13
CA GLY A 96 -39.02 -23.28 -10.53
C GLY A 96 -39.30 -21.85 -11.01
N CYS A 97 -38.84 -20.81 -10.28
CA CYS A 97 -39.08 -19.40 -10.61
C CYS A 97 -37.84 -18.76 -11.27
N LYS A 98 -38.02 -18.00 -12.37
CA LYS A 98 -36.91 -17.49 -13.21
C LYS A 98 -36.43 -16.06 -12.88
N ASP A 99 -37.13 -15.34 -12.00
CA ASP A 99 -36.96 -13.88 -11.89
C ASP A 99 -36.00 -13.41 -10.76
N ALA A 100 -35.54 -14.30 -9.89
CA ALA A 100 -34.70 -13.97 -8.72
C ALA A 100 -33.21 -13.66 -9.03
N LYS A 101 -32.83 -13.38 -10.29
CA LYS A 101 -31.40 -13.15 -10.66
C LYS A 101 -31.01 -11.67 -10.59
N ALA A 102 -31.89 -10.78 -11.05
CA ALA A 102 -31.63 -9.34 -11.07
C ALA A 102 -31.58 -8.76 -9.65
N GLU A 103 -32.44 -9.25 -8.76
CA GLU A 103 -32.53 -8.79 -7.36
C GLU A 103 -31.28 -9.12 -6.52
N ILE A 104 -30.50 -10.12 -6.93
CA ILE A 104 -29.23 -10.52 -6.27
C ILE A 104 -28.06 -9.65 -6.75
N GLU A 105 -28.06 -9.28 -8.03
CA GLU A 105 -27.04 -8.39 -8.60
C GLU A 105 -27.18 -6.99 -7.98
N ASP A 106 -28.40 -6.48 -7.84
CA ASP A 106 -28.71 -5.24 -7.11
C ASP A 106 -28.27 -5.30 -5.64
N GLN A 107 -28.59 -6.37 -4.88
CA GLN A 107 -28.19 -6.47 -3.47
C GLN A 107 -26.67 -6.56 -3.26
N LEU A 108 -25.96 -7.21 -4.20
CA LEU A 108 -24.50 -7.28 -4.17
C LEU A 108 -23.86 -5.92 -4.49
N GLU A 109 -24.43 -5.17 -5.44
CA GLU A 109 -23.99 -3.81 -5.76
C GLU A 109 -24.27 -2.84 -4.60
N GLU A 110 -25.43 -2.93 -3.94
CA GLU A 110 -25.77 -2.10 -2.77
C GLU A 110 -24.85 -2.38 -1.55
N GLU A 111 -24.48 -3.64 -1.30
CA GLU A 111 -23.55 -4.01 -0.21
C GLU A 111 -22.12 -3.52 -0.49
N TRP A 112 -21.66 -3.57 -1.74
CA TRP A 112 -20.35 -3.05 -2.16
C TRP A 112 -20.27 -1.51 -2.17
N HIS A 113 -21.35 -0.82 -2.51
CA HIS A 113 -21.38 0.65 -2.57
C HIS A 113 -21.56 1.34 -1.22
N SER A 114 -21.85 0.60 -0.15
CA SER A 114 -22.07 1.16 1.19
C SER A 114 -20.79 1.40 2.00
N GLU A 115 -19.62 0.96 1.53
CA GLU A 115 -18.34 1.08 2.26
C GLU A 115 -17.42 2.23 1.80
N ASP A 116 -17.75 2.94 0.72
CA ASP A 116 -17.07 4.20 0.36
C ASP A 116 -17.63 5.36 1.21
N SER A 117 -17.46 5.27 2.53
CA SER A 117 -17.56 6.46 3.39
C SER A 117 -16.35 7.33 3.09
N GLU A 118 -16.59 8.44 2.39
CA GLU A 118 -15.62 9.48 2.03
C GLU A 118 -14.71 9.80 3.23
N GLY A 119 -13.45 9.37 3.13
CA GLY A 119 -12.40 9.88 3.98
C GLY A 119 -12.07 11.28 3.50
N ASP A 120 -12.63 12.29 4.16
CA ASP A 120 -12.15 13.67 4.08
C ASP A 120 -10.67 13.69 4.48
N ASP A 121 -9.78 13.67 3.48
CA ASP A 121 -8.37 14.00 3.64
C ASP A 121 -8.21 15.52 3.60
N ASP A 122 -8.71 16.20 4.63
CA ASP A 122 -8.28 17.57 4.96
C ASP A 122 -6.90 17.50 5.62
N THR A 123 -5.88 17.11 4.86
CA THR A 123 -4.49 17.38 5.23
C THR A 123 -4.13 18.78 4.75
N ASP A 124 -4.40 19.76 5.62
CA ASP A 124 -3.79 21.08 5.60
C ASP A 124 -2.26 20.93 5.72
N ASP A 125 -1.54 21.00 4.61
CA ASP A 125 -0.10 21.28 4.61
C ASP A 125 0.26 22.29 3.50
N ALA A 126 -0.24 23.50 3.68
CA ALA A 126 0.33 24.69 3.07
C ALA A 126 1.69 25.00 3.74
N TYR A 127 2.78 24.45 3.23
CA TYR A 127 4.11 24.97 3.53
C TYR A 127 4.43 26.15 2.61
N VAL A 128 4.24 27.35 3.16
CA VAL A 128 4.91 28.57 2.71
C VAL A 128 6.42 28.38 2.92
N GLN A 129 7.21 28.39 1.85
CA GLN A 129 8.11 29.52 1.50
C GLN A 129 8.89 29.25 0.21
#